data_AF-A0A7L9WMS9-F1
#
_entry.id   AF-A0A7L9WMS9-F1
#
_cell.length_a   1.000
_cell.length_b   1.000
_cell.length_c   1.000
_cell.angle_alpha   90.00
_cell.angle_beta   90.00
_cell.angle_gamma   90.00
#
_symmetry.space_group_name_H-M   'P 1'
#
loop_
_entity.id
_entity.type
_entity.pdbx_description
1 polymer ?
#
loop_
_entity_poly.entity_id
_entity_poly.type
_entity_poly.pdbx_seq_one_letter_code
_entity_poly.pdbx_strand_id
1 'polypeptide(L)' 'MPERRDHAGIAALSLCEAMLLALRDNAVLPEREIEGILRDAADTHANAAKPDADQQMHRAVAQLINGILGKFVPLQGR' A
#
# COMPACT_ATOMS: atom_id res chain seq x y z
N MET A 1 -8.74 -0.82 -23.67
CA MET A 1 -7.77 -1.89 -23.32
C MET A 1 -7.06 -1.42 -22.07
N PRO A 2 -7.04 -2.16 -20.95
CA PRO A 2 -6.24 -1.76 -19.81
C PRO A 2 -4.78 -1.68 -20.28
N GLU A 3 -4.13 -0.56 -20.01
CA GLU A 3 -2.79 -0.25 -20.51
C GLU A 3 -1.80 -1.23 -19.86
N ARG A 4 -0.70 -1.60 -20.53
CA ARG A 4 0.33 -2.49 -19.96
C ARG A 4 0.82 -2.03 -18.58
N ARG A 5 0.74 -0.72 -18.31
CA ARG A 5 1.03 -0.09 -17.01
C ARG A 5 0.09 -0.57 -15.90
N ASP A 6 -1.18 -0.81 -16.22
CA ASP A 6 -2.18 -1.31 -15.25
C ASP A 6 -1.83 -2.73 -14.81
N HIS A 7 -1.44 -3.61 -15.75
CA HIS A 7 -1.04 -4.99 -15.41
C HIS A 7 0.24 -5.06 -14.59
N ALA A 8 1.25 -4.25 -14.94
CA ALA A 8 2.49 -4.18 -14.16
C ALA A 8 2.24 -3.65 -12.74
N GLY A 9 1.37 -2.63 -12.60
CA GLY A 9 0.97 -2.09 -11.31
C GLY A 9 0.22 -3.10 -10.44
N ILE A 10 -0.74 -3.83 -11.02
CA ILE A 10 -1.47 -4.91 -10.32
C ILE A 10 -0.51 -6.01 -9.87
N ALA A 11 0.40 -6.45 -10.73
CA ALA A 11 1.37 -7.49 -10.39
C ALA A 11 2.31 -7.07 -9.26
N ALA A 12 2.85 -5.84 -9.31
CA ALA A 12 3.70 -5.30 -8.26
C ALA A 12 2.95 -5.20 -6.92
N LEU A 13 1.71 -4.72 -6.95
CA LEU A 13 0.86 -4.64 -5.76
C LEU A 13 0.61 -6.03 -5.15
N SER A 14 0.23 -7.02 -5.97
CA SER A 14 0.00 -8.39 -5.50
C SER A 14 1.25 -9.03 -4.89
N LEU A 15 2.43 -8.78 -5.48
CA LEU A 15 3.71 -9.25 -4.93
C LEU A 15 4.01 -8.61 -3.57
N CYS A 16 3.88 -7.29 -3.45
CA CYS A 16 4.10 -6.58 -2.18
C CYS A 16 3.13 -7.07 -1.09
N GLU A 17 1.85 -7.28 -1.41
CA GLU A 17 0.88 -7.82 -0.46
C GLU A 17 1.26 -9.23 0.01
N ALA A 18 1.61 -10.13 -0.91
CA ALA A 18 2.04 -11.48 -0.57
C ALA A 18 3.29 -11.48 0.31
N MET A 19 4.26 -10.59 0.02
CA MET A 19 5.47 -10.44 0.82
C MET A 19 5.17 -9.94 2.23
N LEU A 20 4.33 -8.91 2.38
CA LEU A 20 3.97 -8.37 3.71
C LEU A 20 3.21 -9.40 4.54
N LEU A 21 2.29 -10.15 3.93
CA LEU A 21 1.59 -11.26 4.59
C LEU A 21 2.58 -12.35 5.03
N ALA A 22 3.52 -12.75 4.17
CA ALA A 22 4.53 -13.74 4.52
C ALA A 22 5.45 -13.26 5.67
N LEU A 23 5.84 -11.98 5.67
CA LEU A 23 6.65 -11.40 6.75
C LEU A 23 5.89 -11.40 8.08
N ARG A 24 4.59 -11.09 8.06
CA ARG A 24 3.71 -11.20 9.23
C ARG A 24 3.60 -12.63 9.73
N ASP A 25 3.26 -13.55 8.83
CA ASP A 25 2.94 -14.95 9.17
C ASP A 25 4.16 -15.71 9.70
N ASN A 26 5.37 -15.34 9.24
CA ASN A 26 6.63 -15.87 9.76
C ASN A 26 7.16 -15.10 10.98
N ALA A 27 6.38 -14.18 11.56
CA ALA A 27 6.75 -13.33 12.69
C ALA A 27 8.08 -12.55 12.51
N VAL A 28 8.44 -12.26 11.25
CA VAL A 28 9.63 -11.45 10.92
C VAL A 28 9.39 -9.99 11.26
N LEU A 29 8.16 -9.51 11.00
CA LEU A 29 7.69 -8.20 11.44
C LEU A 29 6.33 -8.36 12.13
N PRO A 30 6.14 -7.76 13.31
CA PRO A 30 4.83 -7.71 13.94
C PRO A 30 3.89 -6.80 13.14
N GLU A 31 2.59 -7.08 13.24
CA GLU A 31 1.53 -6.39 12.49
C GLU A 31 1.61 -4.86 12.60
N ARG A 32 1.82 -4.34 13.82
CA ARG A 32 1.99 -2.90 14.09
C ARG A 32 3.12 -2.24 13.28
N GLU A 33 4.19 -2.97 12.98
CA GLU A 33 5.33 -2.45 12.23
C GLU A 33 5.03 -2.43 10.73
N ILE A 34 4.32 -3.44 10.22
CA ILE A 34 3.79 -3.45 8.86
C ILE A 34 2.79 -2.30 8.67
N GLU A 35 1.87 -2.10 9.61
CA GLU A 35 0.94 -0.96 9.60
C GLU A 35 1.67 0.39 9.63
N GLY A 36 2.69 0.53 10.47
CA GLY A 36 3.51 1.73 10.55
C GLY A 36 4.19 2.05 9.22
N ILE A 37 4.85 1.07 8.60
CA ILE A 37 5.50 1.21 7.29
C ILE A 37 4.49 1.67 6.23
N LEU A 38 3.33 1.03 6.17
CA LEU A 38 2.30 1.37 5.19
C LEU A 38 1.71 2.77 5.46
N ARG A 39 1.50 3.15 6.72
CA ARG A 39 0.96 4.48 7.05
C ARG A 39 1.97 5.58 6.74
N ASP A 40 3.24 5.39 7.07
CA ASP A 40 4.31 6.33 6.75
C ASP A 40 4.44 6.52 5.22
N ALA A 41 4.31 5.43 4.46
CA ALA A 41 4.32 5.50 3.00
C ALA A 41 3.09 6.25 2.46
N ALA A 42 1.89 5.97 2.96
CA ALA A 42 0.67 6.68 2.57
C ALA A 42 0.76 8.18 2.88
N ASP A 43 1.23 8.55 4.06
CA ASP A 43 1.39 9.94 4.49
C ASP A 43 2.46 10.66 3.67
N THR A 44 3.57 9.99 3.35
CA THR A 44 4.62 10.55 2.47
C THR A 44 4.06 10.90 1.10
N HIS A 45 3.25 10.01 0.51
CA HIS A 45 2.60 10.26 -0.76
C HIS A 45 1.48 11.30 -0.66
N ALA A 46 0.66 11.29 0.39
CA ALA A 46 -0.41 12.27 0.60
C ALA A 46 0.12 13.70 0.77
N ASN A 47 1.27 13.84 1.44
CA ASN A 47 1.91 15.12 1.75
C ASN A 47 2.99 15.53 0.73
N ALA A 48 3.14 14.81 -0.38
CA ALA A 48 4.09 15.16 -1.43
C ALA A 48 3.71 16.53 -2.03
N ALA A 49 4.38 17.58 -1.55
CA ALA A 49 4.16 18.97 -1.96
C ALA A 49 4.85 19.24 -3.31
N LYS A 50 4.22 18.85 -4.41
CA LYS A 50 4.60 19.29 -5.77
C LYS A 50 3.36 19.73 -6.55
N PRO A 51 3.34 20.94 -7.12
CA PRO A 51 2.19 21.45 -7.87
C PRO A 51 2.29 21.04 -9.35
N ASP A 52 1.98 19.78 -9.67
CA ASP A 52 1.82 19.31 -11.05
C ASP A 52 1.10 17.94 -11.12
N ALA A 53 1.15 17.29 -12.29
CA ALA A 53 0.60 15.96 -12.54
C ALA A 53 1.09 14.87 -11.56
N ASP A 54 2.25 15.07 -10.93
CA ASP A 54 2.78 14.14 -9.93
C ASP A 54 1.91 14.15 -8.67
N GLN A 55 1.24 15.26 -8.34
CA GLN A 55 0.37 15.33 -7.16
C GLN A 55 -0.81 14.35 -7.26
N GLN A 56 -1.40 14.21 -8.44
CA GLN A 56 -2.54 13.31 -8.64
C GLN A 56 -2.10 11.84 -8.59
N MET A 57 -0.92 11.55 -9.17
CA MET A 57 -0.28 10.24 -9.01
C MET A 57 0.01 9.94 -7.54
N HIS A 58 0.63 10.86 -6.81
CA HIS A 58 0.95 10.70 -5.39
C HIS A 58 -0.31 10.42 -4.56
N ARG A 59 -1.40 11.15 -4.79
CA ARG A 59 -2.70 10.87 -4.13
C ARG A 59 -3.26 9.49 -4.49
N ALA A 60 -3.19 9.08 -5.75
CA ALA A 60 -3.64 7.75 -6.18
C ALA A 60 -2.83 6.63 -5.50
N VAL A 61 -1.52 6.81 -5.37
CA VAL A 61 -0.65 5.87 -4.64
C VAL A 61 -1.02 5.81 -3.16
N ALA A 62 -1.25 6.95 -2.50
CA ALA A 62 -1.69 6.98 -1.10
C ALA A 62 -3.03 6.25 -0.89
N GLN A 63 -3.98 6.39 -1.83
CA GLN A 63 -5.25 5.67 -1.78
C GLN A 63 -5.08 4.15 -1.92
N LEU A 64 -4.19 3.70 -2.82
CA LEU A 64 -3.89 2.28 -2.97
C LEU A 64 -3.28 1.70 -1.69
N ILE A 65 -2.30 2.40 -1.10
CA ILE A 65 -1.65 1.96 0.14
C ILE A 65 -2.66 1.89 1.31
N ASN A 66 -3.58 2.85 1.41
CA ASN A 66 -4.67 2.79 2.39
C ASN A 66 -5.62 1.60 2.17
N GLY A 67 -5.85 1.20 0.91
CA GLY A 67 -6.58 -0.02 0.59
C GLY A 67 -5.85 -1.29 1.07
N ILE A 68 -4.52 -1.31 1.00
CA ILE A 68 -3.68 -2.38 1.54
C ILE A 68 -3.80 -2.42 3.07
N LEU A 69 -3.66 -1.28 3.76
CA LEU A 69 -3.82 -1.17 5.22
C LEU A 69 -5.13 -1.79 5.72
N GLY A 70 -6.24 -1.55 5.01
CA GLY A 70 -7.54 -2.14 5.35
C GLY A 70 -7.58 -3.68 5.32
N LYS A 71 -6.62 -4.34 4.65
CA LYS A 71 -6.46 -5.81 4.66
C LYS A 71 -5.64 -6.32 5.84
N PHE A 72 -4.84 -5.45 6.46
CA PHE A 72 -4.02 -5.77 7.62
C PHE A 72 -4.72 -5.44 8.94
N VAL A 73 -5.70 -4.53 8.94
CA VAL A 73 -6.56 -4.29 10.11
C VAL A 73 -7.24 -5.61 10.50
N PRO A 74 -7.21 -6.00 11.79
CA PRO A 74 -7.84 -7.23 12.23
C PRO A 74 -9.34 -7.18 11.90
N LEU A 75 -9.86 -8.27 11.34
CA LEU A 75 -11.29 -8.57 11.26
C LEU A 75 -11.87 -8.73 12.67
N GLN A 76 -11.87 -7.68 13.49
CA GLN A 76 -12.67 -7.63 14.71
C GLN A 76 -14.13 -7.45 14.32
N GLY A 77 -14.79 -8.57 14.02
CA GLY A 77 -16.25 -8.65 13.97
C GLY A 77 -16.88 -8.93 12.61
N ARG A 78 -16.56 -10.07 11.98
CA ARG A 78 -17.52 -10.79 11.13
C ARG A 78 -17.61 -12.24 11.54
#